data_AF-A0A5C7FHW6-F1
#
_entry.id   AF-A0A5C7FHW6-F1
#
_cell.length_a   1.000
_cell.length_b   1.000
_cell.length_c   1.000
_cell.angle_alpha   90.00
_cell.angle_beta   90.00
_cell.angle_gamma   90.00
#
_symmetry.space_group_name_H-M   'P 1'
#
loop_
_entity.id
_entity.type
_entity.pdbx_description
1 polymer ?
#
loop_
_entity_poly.entity_id
_entity_poly.type
_entity_poly.pdbx_seq_one_letter_code
_entity_poly.pdbx_strand_id
1 'polypeptide(L)'
;MRLSCLIFTASLLVTAAACRQNDAPETSPAPAAAPAEASASETTVSVGDDLTYVPEERFGKITGATHEEDLDFLYGDQIAEIEVPIGEGFTTPGYRLFPGTKNEADVMFPNEENGIEELTIVIRKEGSEWRMAGSPVTVGTSLHELKEINGKPITFLGYEWDYGGTVMDWNGGELDKIGATLTTPVLPNGQLLPDELMGDTEVSTDNPNLKGLGITVADISVYLLAPEVSEDGIPAQTDFSIVPGYRFGAMTAIVEPEDLPLVYGEGNVEPMEYDLDGGVSVPGFRLFPGTENEVEIGFPDEDGYLEGVEFRISKKGGDWHLAGTDIRVGDRLAEVRTVNGAPLMIYSHNYEGAGSVNSWGGGSLEKTNMFFDINTAGKTYTYNDDMEVSSDAEAVKKSDPEVAMIMVLLER
;
A
#
# COMPACT_ATOMS: atom_id res chain seq x y z
N MET A 1 -17.59 -51.95 -36.40
CA MET A 1 -17.91 -52.93 -37.46
C MET A 1 -17.68 -52.25 -38.81
N ARG A 2 -16.68 -52.71 -39.60
CA ARG A 2 -16.32 -52.38 -41.00
C ARG A 2 -15.89 -50.91 -41.26
N LEU A 3 -14.65 -50.56 -41.60
CA LEU A 3 -13.67 -50.99 -42.63
C LEU A 3 -14.09 -50.66 -44.07
N SER A 4 -13.25 -49.86 -44.77
CA SER A 4 -12.93 -49.77 -46.23
C SER A 4 -12.81 -48.29 -46.63
N CYS A 5 -11.65 -47.67 -46.88
CA CYS A 5 -10.56 -47.97 -47.82
C CYS A 5 -11.02 -47.99 -49.29
N LEU A 6 -10.69 -46.94 -50.05
CA LEU A 6 -10.51 -47.03 -51.50
C LEU A 6 -9.40 -46.06 -51.94
N ILE A 7 -8.33 -46.65 -52.48
CA ILE A 7 -7.21 -46.05 -53.17
C ILE A 7 -7.56 -46.06 -54.68
N PHE A 8 -7.26 -44.99 -55.41
CA PHE A 8 -6.96 -45.09 -56.85
C PHE A 8 -5.86 -44.10 -57.24
N THR A 9 -4.89 -44.64 -57.98
CA THR A 9 -3.61 -44.09 -58.41
C THR A 9 -3.61 -43.72 -59.90
N ALA A 10 -2.52 -43.04 -60.33
CA ALA A 10 -2.02 -42.82 -61.71
C ALA A 10 -2.66 -41.62 -62.47
N SER A 11 -1.98 -40.78 -63.28
CA SER A 11 -0.63 -40.69 -63.86
C SER A 11 -0.43 -39.25 -64.39
N LEU A 12 0.69 -38.58 -64.11
CA LEU A 12 1.86 -38.33 -64.99
C LEU A 12 1.57 -37.55 -66.30
N LEU A 13 2.00 -36.28 -66.35
CA LEU A 13 2.44 -35.62 -67.59
C LEU A 13 3.52 -34.58 -67.27
N VAL A 14 4.73 -34.90 -67.73
CA VAL A 14 5.94 -34.08 -67.67
C VAL A 14 5.99 -33.24 -68.95
N THR A 15 6.15 -31.92 -68.82
CA THR A 15 6.71 -31.09 -69.88
C THR A 15 7.83 -30.25 -69.29
N ALA A 16 9.07 -30.59 -69.67
CA ALA A 16 10.25 -29.80 -69.42
C ALA A 16 10.41 -28.74 -70.53
N ALA A 17 10.59 -27.48 -70.13
CA ALA A 17 11.19 -26.45 -70.96
C ALA A 17 12.33 -25.79 -70.16
N ALA A 18 13.56 -26.01 -70.61
CA ALA A 18 14.78 -25.29 -70.25
C ALA A 18 14.68 -23.82 -70.76
N CYS A 19 15.40 -22.79 -70.31
CA CYS A 19 16.67 -22.67 -69.60
C CYS A 19 16.89 -21.19 -69.18
N ARG A 20 17.85 -20.97 -68.27
CA ARG A 20 18.64 -19.74 -67.92
C ARG A 20 18.08 -18.83 -66.82
N GLN A 21 18.62 -18.83 -65.59
CA GLN A 21 19.95 -18.44 -65.05
C GLN A 21 19.89 -17.06 -64.38
N ASN A 22 19.87 -17.03 -63.05
CA ASN A 22 21.02 -16.57 -62.25
C ASN A 22 20.73 -16.74 -60.75
N ASP A 23 21.72 -17.31 -60.06
CA ASP A 23 21.75 -17.54 -58.62
C ASP A 23 21.72 -16.24 -57.81
N ALA A 24 20.98 -16.25 -56.70
CA ALA A 24 21.23 -15.44 -55.52
C ALA A 24 20.99 -16.32 -54.28
N PRO A 25 21.80 -16.21 -53.22
CA PRO A 25 21.85 -17.19 -52.15
C PRO A 25 20.62 -17.11 -51.24
N GLU A 26 20.09 -18.27 -50.84
CA GLU A 26 19.11 -18.40 -49.76
C GLU A 26 19.73 -17.89 -48.45
N THR A 27 19.25 -16.75 -47.97
CA THR A 27 19.50 -16.30 -46.60
C THR A 27 18.52 -16.97 -45.66
N SER A 28 19.07 -17.74 -44.71
CA SER A 28 18.41 -18.25 -43.51
C SER A 28 17.48 -17.21 -42.87
N PRO A 29 16.28 -17.59 -42.40
CA PRO A 29 15.43 -16.67 -41.64
C PRO A 29 16.12 -16.29 -40.32
N ALA A 30 16.08 -14.99 -40.02
CA ALA A 30 16.64 -14.40 -38.80
C ALA A 30 15.89 -14.89 -37.54
N PRO A 31 16.55 -14.97 -36.37
CA PRO A 31 15.90 -15.34 -35.11
C PRO A 31 14.77 -14.35 -34.78
N ALA A 32 13.66 -14.89 -34.28
CA ALA A 32 12.54 -14.12 -33.77
C ALA A 32 13.01 -13.09 -32.73
N ALA A 33 12.58 -11.85 -32.91
CA ALA A 33 12.84 -10.77 -31.98
C ALA A 33 12.30 -11.13 -30.60
N ALA A 34 13.14 -10.95 -29.57
CA ALA A 34 12.74 -10.98 -28.18
C ALA A 34 11.58 -10.00 -27.94
N PRO A 35 10.64 -10.30 -27.02
CA PRO A 35 9.60 -9.36 -26.65
C PRO A 35 10.26 -8.07 -26.16
N ALA A 36 9.74 -6.95 -26.65
CA ALA A 36 10.19 -5.62 -26.26
C ALA A 36 10.03 -5.47 -24.74
N GLU A 37 11.13 -5.26 -24.04
CA GLU A 37 11.13 -4.73 -22.68
C GLU A 37 10.29 -3.45 -22.70
N ALA A 38 9.21 -3.45 -21.93
CA ALA A 38 8.44 -2.26 -21.65
C ALA A 38 9.42 -1.21 -21.11
N SER A 39 9.45 -0.06 -21.77
CA SER A 39 10.22 1.10 -21.35
C SER A 39 9.75 1.49 -19.95
N ALA A 40 10.47 1.05 -18.93
CA ALA A 40 10.25 1.46 -17.55
C ALA A 40 10.44 2.98 -17.48
N SER A 41 9.39 3.70 -17.12
CA SER A 41 9.56 5.01 -16.51
C SER A 41 10.40 4.77 -15.24
N GLU A 42 11.54 5.44 -15.10
CA GLU A 42 12.38 5.28 -13.90
C GLU A 42 11.61 5.85 -12.70
N THR A 43 10.92 4.99 -11.95
CA THR A 43 10.32 5.35 -10.67
C THR A 43 11.45 5.73 -9.71
N THR A 44 11.49 6.99 -9.29
CA THR A 44 12.48 7.48 -8.33
C THR A 44 11.88 7.60 -6.94
N VAL A 45 12.58 7.08 -5.93
CA VAL A 45 12.27 7.34 -4.52
C VAL A 45 12.64 8.78 -4.19
N SER A 46 11.71 9.54 -3.63
CA SER A 46 11.89 10.94 -3.28
C SER A 46 12.55 11.08 -1.89
N VAL A 47 13.23 12.20 -1.65
CA VAL A 47 13.88 12.50 -0.35
C VAL A 47 12.87 12.63 0.81
N GLY A 48 11.56 12.65 0.52
CA GLY A 48 10.48 12.71 1.51
C GLY A 48 9.76 11.38 1.77
N ASP A 49 10.13 10.29 1.10
CA ASP A 49 9.41 9.02 1.23
C ASP A 49 9.75 8.35 2.58
N ASP A 50 8.71 7.92 3.32
CA ASP A 50 8.90 7.18 4.58
C ASP A 50 9.34 5.74 4.29
N LEU A 51 10.64 5.50 4.38
CA LEU A 51 11.25 4.17 4.25
C LEU A 51 11.44 3.48 5.61
N THR A 52 10.52 3.70 6.56
CA THR A 52 10.52 3.01 7.85
C THR A 52 9.33 2.07 7.97
N TYR A 53 9.44 1.07 8.84
CA TYR A 53 8.35 0.16 9.16
C TYR A 53 8.38 -0.26 10.63
N VAL A 54 7.20 -0.59 11.15
CA VAL A 54 6.99 -1.14 12.49
C VAL A 54 6.21 -2.44 12.27
N PRO A 55 6.80 -3.62 12.52
CA PRO A 55 6.10 -4.89 12.30
C PRO A 55 4.77 -4.95 13.04
N GLU A 56 3.79 -5.66 12.46
CA GLU A 56 2.39 -5.74 12.92
C GLU A 56 1.59 -4.43 12.82
N GLU A 57 2.24 -3.27 12.68
CA GLU A 57 1.59 -1.96 12.73
C GLU A 57 1.56 -1.24 11.37
N ARG A 58 2.73 -1.01 10.75
CA ARG A 58 2.83 -0.26 9.48
C ARG A 58 4.08 -0.55 8.65
N PHE A 59 3.98 -0.31 7.34
CA PHE A 59 5.08 -0.32 6.39
C PHE A 59 5.03 0.92 5.48
N GLY A 60 5.93 1.88 5.72
CA GLY A 60 5.83 3.21 5.11
C GLY A 60 4.45 3.81 5.41
N LYS A 61 3.67 4.06 4.35
CA LYS A 61 2.29 4.58 4.41
C LYS A 61 1.20 3.51 4.58
N ILE A 62 1.55 2.23 4.47
CA ILE A 62 0.61 1.09 4.54
C ILE A 62 0.43 0.67 6.00
N THR A 63 -0.80 0.36 6.40
CA THR A 63 -1.16 -0.25 7.69
C THR A 63 -1.99 -1.51 7.44
N GLY A 64 -2.31 -2.28 8.47
CA GLY A 64 -3.22 -3.42 8.32
C GLY A 64 -4.66 -3.04 7.93
N ALA A 65 -5.03 -1.76 8.00
CA ALA A 65 -6.32 -1.25 7.51
C ALA A 65 -6.28 -0.79 6.03
N THR A 66 -5.10 -0.85 5.39
CA THR A 66 -4.96 -0.47 3.98
C THR A 66 -5.64 -1.50 3.09
N HIS A 67 -6.40 -1.04 2.12
CA HIS A 67 -7.04 -1.82 1.07
C HIS A 67 -6.31 -1.61 -0.27
N GLU A 68 -6.55 -2.50 -1.24
CA GLU A 68 -5.88 -2.43 -2.55
C GLU A 68 -6.14 -1.10 -3.25
N GLU A 69 -7.39 -0.62 -3.21
CA GLU A 69 -7.83 0.64 -3.80
C GLU A 69 -7.15 1.87 -3.20
N ASP A 70 -6.53 1.76 -2.02
CA ASP A 70 -5.86 2.89 -1.38
C ASP A 70 -4.48 3.18 -1.99
N LEU A 71 -3.87 2.18 -2.64
CA LEU A 71 -2.47 2.26 -3.03
C LEU A 71 -2.19 3.37 -4.05
N ASP A 72 -3.14 3.67 -4.94
CA ASP A 72 -3.05 4.79 -5.88
C ASP A 72 -2.97 6.13 -5.15
N PHE A 73 -3.74 6.32 -4.07
CA PHE A 73 -3.64 7.50 -3.23
C PHE A 73 -2.31 7.55 -2.46
N LEU A 74 -1.90 6.42 -1.89
CA LEU A 74 -0.72 6.36 -1.02
C LEU A 74 0.60 6.51 -1.79
N TYR A 75 0.70 5.93 -2.99
CA TYR A 75 1.96 5.83 -3.74
C TYR A 75 1.88 6.31 -5.19
N GLY A 76 0.69 6.44 -5.78
CA GLY A 76 0.54 6.97 -7.14
C GLY A 76 1.37 6.21 -8.19
N ASP A 77 2.31 6.88 -8.85
CA ASP A 77 3.18 6.28 -9.87
C ASP A 77 4.37 5.48 -9.27
N GLN A 78 4.45 5.39 -7.95
CA GLN A 78 5.49 4.65 -7.23
C GLN A 78 5.12 3.18 -6.97
N ILE A 79 4.04 2.68 -7.56
CA ILE A 79 3.59 1.28 -7.49
C ILE A 79 3.46 0.64 -8.87
N ALA A 80 3.52 -0.68 -8.93
CA ALA A 80 3.14 -1.47 -10.08
C ALA A 80 2.46 -2.77 -9.65
N GLU A 81 1.33 -3.13 -10.28
CA GLU A 81 0.75 -4.46 -10.16
C GLU A 81 1.71 -5.53 -10.69
N ILE A 82 1.86 -6.63 -9.94
CA ILE A 82 2.72 -7.75 -10.30
C ILE A 82 2.14 -9.09 -9.85
N GLU A 83 2.60 -10.16 -10.48
CA GLU A 83 2.45 -11.53 -9.95
C GLU A 83 3.60 -11.80 -8.97
N VAL A 84 3.32 -11.72 -7.67
CA VAL A 84 4.31 -11.92 -6.60
C VAL A 84 4.61 -13.41 -6.46
N PRO A 85 5.88 -13.86 -6.54
CA PRO A 85 6.23 -15.26 -6.32
C PRO A 85 6.04 -15.67 -4.85
N ILE A 86 5.33 -16.78 -4.62
CA ILE A 86 5.04 -17.33 -3.29
C ILE A 86 5.69 -18.71 -3.03
N GLY A 87 6.50 -19.19 -3.97
CA GLY A 87 7.19 -20.48 -3.87
C GLY A 87 6.62 -21.56 -4.81
N GLU A 88 7.38 -22.63 -5.02
CA GLU A 88 7.02 -23.80 -5.87
C GLU A 88 6.53 -23.46 -7.31
N GLY A 89 6.89 -22.28 -7.83
CA GLY A 89 6.44 -21.80 -9.13
C GLY A 89 5.05 -21.17 -9.15
N PHE A 90 4.42 -20.97 -7.98
CA PHE A 90 3.17 -20.24 -7.83
C PHE A 90 3.40 -18.74 -7.63
N THR A 91 2.38 -17.98 -8.01
CA THR A 91 2.30 -16.55 -7.81
C THR A 91 0.94 -16.17 -7.22
N THR A 92 0.89 -15.01 -6.59
CA THR A 92 -0.35 -14.33 -6.21
C THR A 92 -0.38 -12.94 -6.86
N PRO A 93 -1.55 -12.40 -7.21
CA PRO A 93 -1.69 -10.98 -7.48
C PRO A 93 -1.18 -10.15 -6.29
N GLY A 94 -0.51 -9.05 -6.57
CA GLY A 94 -0.02 -8.10 -5.58
C GLY A 94 0.60 -6.87 -6.24
N TYR A 95 1.30 -6.07 -5.45
CA TYR A 95 1.87 -4.80 -5.89
C TYR A 95 3.35 -4.71 -5.54
N ARG A 96 4.13 -4.02 -6.35
CA ARG A 96 5.53 -3.67 -6.06
C ARG A 96 5.64 -2.19 -5.79
N LEU A 97 6.07 -1.83 -4.60
CA LEU A 97 6.50 -0.47 -4.26
C LEU A 97 7.84 -0.19 -4.92
N PHE A 98 8.04 1.05 -5.39
CA PHE A 98 9.28 1.58 -5.96
C PHE A 98 9.96 0.63 -6.99
N PRO A 99 9.22 0.15 -8.01
CA PRO A 99 9.71 -0.86 -8.94
C PRO A 99 11.02 -0.46 -9.61
N GLY A 100 11.96 -1.41 -9.69
CA GLY A 100 13.26 -1.19 -10.34
C GLY A 100 14.30 -0.47 -9.49
N THR A 101 13.93 0.04 -8.30
CA THR A 101 14.87 0.68 -7.37
C THR A 101 15.48 -0.34 -6.40
N LYS A 102 16.41 0.10 -5.55
CA LYS A 102 16.93 -0.72 -4.44
C LYS A 102 15.93 -0.87 -3.28
N ASN A 103 14.89 -0.03 -3.24
CA ASN A 103 13.88 0.03 -2.18
C ASN A 103 12.60 -0.70 -2.60
N GLU A 104 12.65 -1.55 -3.62
CA GLU A 104 11.47 -2.30 -4.02
C GLU A 104 11.03 -3.26 -2.91
N ALA A 105 9.71 -3.33 -2.71
CA ALA A 105 9.07 -4.22 -1.75
C ALA A 105 7.78 -4.74 -2.36
N ASP A 106 7.53 -6.04 -2.22
CA ASP A 106 6.32 -6.67 -2.76
C ASP A 106 5.25 -6.72 -1.68
N VAL A 107 4.06 -6.23 -1.99
CA VAL A 107 2.88 -6.17 -1.13
C VAL A 107 1.89 -7.22 -1.61
N MET A 108 1.45 -8.07 -0.69
CA MET A 108 0.42 -9.07 -0.91
C MET A 108 -0.70 -8.82 0.09
N PHE A 109 -1.93 -8.69 -0.41
CA PHE A 109 -3.12 -8.59 0.42
C PHE A 109 -3.59 -9.99 0.84
N PRO A 110 -4.38 -10.09 1.93
CA PRO A 110 -4.99 -11.36 2.34
C PRO A 110 -5.68 -12.07 1.17
N ASN A 111 -5.32 -13.34 0.97
CA ASN A 111 -5.82 -14.18 -0.09
C ASN A 111 -5.87 -15.63 0.40
N GLU A 112 -7.06 -16.07 0.81
CA GLU A 112 -7.29 -17.42 1.33
C GLU A 112 -6.92 -18.52 0.34
N GLU A 113 -7.15 -18.31 -0.97
CA GLU A 113 -6.83 -19.31 -2.00
C GLU A 113 -5.33 -19.58 -2.08
N ASN A 114 -4.52 -18.57 -1.81
CA ASN A 114 -3.06 -18.62 -1.83
C ASN A 114 -2.43 -18.76 -0.43
N GLY A 115 -3.24 -18.91 0.63
CA GLY A 115 -2.78 -19.07 2.01
C GLY A 115 -2.14 -17.83 2.61
N ILE A 116 -2.51 -16.64 2.14
CA ILE A 116 -2.02 -15.36 2.67
C ILE A 116 -3.06 -14.85 3.67
N GLU A 117 -2.76 -15.01 4.95
CA GLU A 117 -3.71 -14.68 6.03
C GLU A 117 -3.72 -13.16 6.33
N GLU A 118 -2.55 -12.54 6.37
CA GLU A 118 -2.41 -11.10 6.61
C GLU A 118 -1.77 -10.34 5.44
N LEU A 119 -1.97 -9.02 5.44
CA LEU A 119 -1.27 -8.11 4.53
C LEU A 119 0.24 -8.24 4.79
N THR A 120 0.95 -8.76 3.78
CA THR A 120 2.36 -9.13 3.88
C THR A 120 3.20 -8.31 2.92
N ILE A 121 4.29 -7.73 3.42
CA ILE A 121 5.27 -6.99 2.64
C ILE A 121 6.61 -7.73 2.67
N VAL A 122 7.24 -7.95 1.52
CA VAL A 122 8.54 -8.64 1.43
C VAL A 122 9.61 -7.74 0.84
N ILE A 123 10.69 -7.53 1.60
CA ILE A 123 11.89 -6.82 1.17
C ILE A 123 12.96 -7.84 0.79
N ARG A 124 13.46 -7.81 -0.46
CA ARG A 124 14.46 -8.78 -0.97
C ARG A 124 15.79 -8.19 -1.38
N LYS A 125 15.87 -6.87 -1.61
CA LYS A 125 17.09 -6.25 -2.13
C LYS A 125 18.06 -5.86 -1.02
N GLU A 126 19.27 -6.39 -1.10
CA GLU A 126 20.39 -5.91 -0.30
C GLU A 126 20.67 -4.43 -0.58
N GLY A 127 21.03 -3.68 0.46
CA GLY A 127 21.27 -2.23 0.35
C GLY A 127 19.99 -1.39 0.28
N SER A 128 18.81 -2.01 0.38
CA SER A 128 17.54 -1.34 0.62
C SER A 128 17.64 -0.37 1.80
N GLU A 129 16.94 0.76 1.67
CA GLU A 129 16.85 1.81 2.68
C GLU A 129 15.67 1.62 3.64
N TRP A 130 14.85 0.58 3.46
CA TRP A 130 13.82 0.22 4.44
C TRP A 130 14.46 -0.04 5.81
N ARG A 131 13.91 0.56 6.87
CA ARG A 131 14.40 0.44 8.25
C ARG A 131 13.29 0.01 9.20
N MET A 132 13.54 -1.08 9.92
CA MET A 132 12.72 -1.46 11.06
C MET A 132 12.90 -0.46 12.21
N ALA A 133 11.81 0.05 12.76
CA ALA A 133 11.88 0.85 13.98
C ALA A 133 12.49 0.02 15.13
N GLY A 134 13.51 0.56 15.79
CA GLY A 134 14.13 -0.07 16.95
C GLY A 134 15.09 -1.23 16.65
N SER A 135 15.27 -1.64 15.39
CA SER A 135 16.17 -2.75 15.03
C SER A 135 17.07 -2.40 13.82
N PRO A 136 18.37 -2.78 13.84
CA PRO A 136 19.27 -2.57 12.72
C PRO A 136 19.23 -3.70 11.67
N VAL A 137 18.33 -4.69 11.82
CA VAL A 137 18.24 -5.83 10.88
C VAL A 137 17.91 -5.34 9.47
N THR A 138 18.61 -5.89 8.47
CA THR A 138 18.41 -5.60 7.04
C THR A 138 18.67 -6.85 6.21
N VAL A 139 18.23 -6.83 4.95
CA VAL A 139 18.67 -7.85 3.98
C VAL A 139 20.19 -7.80 3.86
N GLY A 140 20.84 -8.96 3.96
CA GLY A 140 22.30 -9.10 4.02
C GLY A 140 22.87 -9.17 5.43
N THR A 141 22.10 -8.91 6.50
CA THR A 141 22.57 -9.11 7.89
C THR A 141 23.10 -10.53 8.06
N SER A 142 24.31 -10.69 8.60
CA SER A 142 24.93 -12.00 8.77
C SER A 142 24.21 -12.82 9.84
N LEU A 143 24.25 -14.15 9.74
CA LEU A 143 23.61 -15.03 10.73
C LEU A 143 24.10 -14.77 12.17
N HIS A 144 25.37 -14.39 12.31
CA HIS A 144 25.95 -14.06 13.61
C HIS A 144 25.34 -12.78 14.18
N GLU A 145 25.31 -11.71 13.40
CA GLU A 145 24.70 -10.43 13.79
C GLU A 145 23.20 -10.60 14.02
N LEU A 146 22.50 -11.35 13.16
CA LEU A 146 21.07 -11.62 13.29
C LEU A 146 20.74 -12.27 14.64
N LYS A 147 21.52 -13.28 15.04
CA LYS A 147 21.39 -13.92 16.36
C LYS A 147 21.69 -12.97 17.51
N GLU A 148 22.68 -12.08 17.37
CA GLU A 148 23.00 -11.07 18.38
C GLU A 148 21.88 -10.04 18.54
N ILE A 149 21.33 -9.55 17.42
CA ILE A 149 20.17 -8.64 17.38
C ILE A 149 18.96 -9.30 18.02
N ASN A 150 18.67 -10.55 17.65
CA ASN A 150 17.55 -11.31 18.21
C ASN A 150 17.74 -11.63 19.71
N GLY A 151 18.98 -11.68 20.20
CA GLY A 151 19.31 -12.00 21.60
C GLY A 151 19.08 -13.46 22.00
N LYS A 152 18.53 -14.28 21.11
CA LYS A 152 18.22 -15.71 21.29
C LYS A 152 18.65 -16.52 20.07
N PRO A 153 18.90 -17.84 20.23
CA PRO A 153 19.03 -18.74 19.08
C PRO A 153 17.79 -18.67 18.21
N ILE A 154 17.99 -18.73 16.90
CA ILE A 154 16.94 -18.79 15.88
C ILE A 154 16.87 -20.22 15.33
N THR A 155 15.67 -20.69 15.03
CA THR A 155 15.39 -21.97 14.35
C THR A 155 14.93 -21.69 12.92
N PHE A 156 15.54 -22.35 11.93
CA PHE A 156 15.20 -22.19 10.52
C PHE A 156 15.24 -23.54 9.78
N LEU A 157 14.63 -23.63 8.61
CA LEU A 157 14.59 -24.86 7.80
C LEU A 157 15.93 -25.11 7.08
N GLY A 158 16.35 -26.37 6.99
CA GLY A 158 17.51 -26.80 6.20
C GLY A 158 17.38 -26.42 4.72
N TYR A 159 18.50 -26.40 3.98
CA TYR A 159 18.59 -25.93 2.59
C TYR A 159 18.28 -27.03 1.56
N GLU A 160 18.42 -26.71 0.26
CA GLU A 160 18.28 -27.64 -0.88
C GLU A 160 16.84 -28.10 -1.18
N TRP A 161 15.87 -27.25 -0.86
CA TRP A 161 14.45 -27.35 -1.23
C TRP A 161 13.81 -25.94 -1.19
N ASP A 162 12.57 -25.83 -1.66
CA ASP A 162 11.95 -24.53 -1.97
C ASP A 162 11.69 -23.63 -0.76
N TYR A 163 11.58 -24.21 0.45
CA TYR A 163 11.43 -23.47 1.71
C TYR A 163 12.73 -23.41 2.53
N GLY A 164 13.86 -23.76 1.91
CA GLY A 164 15.12 -23.84 2.62
C GLY A 164 15.59 -22.48 3.12
N GLY A 165 16.00 -22.42 4.39
CA GLY A 165 16.45 -21.19 5.04
C GLY A 165 15.36 -20.38 5.72
N THR A 166 14.07 -20.72 5.55
CA THR A 166 12.96 -20.01 6.21
C THR A 166 13.11 -20.08 7.73
N VAL A 167 13.08 -18.92 8.40
CA VAL A 167 13.05 -18.84 9.87
C VAL A 167 11.68 -19.31 10.36
N MET A 168 11.69 -20.34 11.19
CA MET A 168 10.48 -20.94 11.76
C MET A 168 10.18 -20.40 13.16
N ASP A 169 11.22 -20.08 13.93
CA ASP A 169 11.05 -19.57 15.29
C ASP A 169 12.24 -18.69 15.70
N TRP A 170 11.92 -17.49 16.19
CA TRP A 170 12.88 -16.57 16.80
C TRP A 170 13.20 -16.92 18.26
N ASN A 171 12.52 -17.93 18.82
CA ASN A 171 12.61 -18.46 20.17
C ASN A 171 12.39 -17.37 21.25
N GLY A 172 11.42 -16.49 21.03
CA GLY A 172 11.09 -15.36 21.92
C GLY A 172 12.19 -14.30 22.00
N GLY A 173 12.89 -14.07 20.88
CA GLY A 173 13.86 -12.99 20.73
C GLY A 173 13.23 -11.71 20.17
N GLU A 174 14.05 -10.67 20.01
CA GLU A 174 13.62 -9.31 19.64
C GLU A 174 13.07 -9.17 18.20
N LEU A 175 13.19 -10.21 17.36
CA LEU A 175 12.75 -10.20 15.96
C LEU A 175 11.50 -11.07 15.72
N ASP A 176 10.78 -11.46 16.77
CA ASP A 176 9.65 -12.39 16.72
C ASP A 176 8.44 -11.94 15.87
N LYS A 177 8.39 -10.66 15.50
CA LYS A 177 7.31 -10.05 14.70
C LYS A 177 7.56 -9.96 13.20
N ILE A 178 8.68 -10.50 12.70
CA ILE A 178 8.99 -10.51 11.27
C ILE A 178 9.21 -11.94 10.78
N GLY A 179 8.97 -12.17 9.49
CA GLY A 179 9.49 -13.33 8.78
C GLY A 179 10.87 -13.02 8.21
N ALA A 180 11.68 -14.04 8.01
CA ALA A 180 12.93 -13.93 7.26
C ALA A 180 13.30 -15.25 6.62
N THR A 181 13.93 -15.19 5.44
CA THR A 181 14.61 -16.33 4.84
C THR A 181 16.10 -16.12 4.92
N LEU A 182 16.84 -17.17 5.25
CA LEU A 182 18.30 -17.18 5.29
C LEU A 182 18.83 -17.80 4.00
N THR A 183 19.91 -17.24 3.45
CA THR A 183 20.60 -17.80 2.30
C THR A 183 22.06 -18.08 2.59
N THR A 184 22.60 -19.09 1.93
CA THR A 184 24.03 -19.36 1.89
C THR A 184 24.62 -18.81 0.59
N PRO A 185 25.85 -18.26 0.60
CA PRO A 185 26.60 -18.06 -0.62
C PRO A 185 26.94 -19.40 -1.26
N VAL A 186 27.19 -19.39 -2.58
CA VAL A 186 27.72 -20.56 -3.28
C VAL A 186 29.08 -20.94 -2.67
N LEU A 187 29.16 -22.12 -2.06
CA LEU A 187 30.38 -22.58 -1.41
C LEU A 187 31.49 -22.83 -2.45
N PRO A 188 32.75 -22.44 -2.16
CA PRO A 188 33.86 -22.65 -3.08
C PRO A 188 34.07 -24.13 -3.43
N ASN A 189 34.54 -24.40 -4.65
CA ASN A 189 35.00 -25.71 -5.10
C ASN A 189 33.94 -26.84 -5.08
N GLY A 190 32.64 -26.51 -5.15
CA GLY A 190 31.57 -27.51 -5.16
C GLY A 190 31.44 -28.26 -3.83
N GLN A 191 31.87 -27.63 -2.73
CA GLN A 191 31.66 -28.15 -1.40
C GLN A 191 30.15 -28.17 -1.11
N LEU A 192 29.64 -29.35 -0.74
CA LEU A 192 28.25 -29.52 -0.35
C LEU A 192 28.07 -29.05 1.10
N LEU A 193 26.85 -28.58 1.39
CA LEU A 193 26.43 -28.40 2.76
C LEU A 193 26.44 -29.75 3.50
N PRO A 194 26.74 -29.77 4.81
CA PRO A 194 26.54 -30.96 5.63
C PRO A 194 25.11 -31.49 5.50
N ASP A 195 24.93 -32.80 5.44
CA ASP A 195 23.62 -33.46 5.27
C ASP A 195 22.57 -33.00 6.32
N GLU A 196 23.01 -32.67 7.53
CA GLU A 196 22.16 -32.16 8.62
C GLU A 196 21.65 -30.72 8.44
N LEU A 197 22.19 -29.99 7.45
CA LEU A 197 21.71 -28.67 7.06
C LEU A 197 20.86 -28.75 5.78
N MET A 198 20.51 -29.95 5.31
CA MET A 198 19.80 -30.16 4.05
C MET A 198 18.44 -30.83 4.29
N GLY A 199 17.48 -30.46 3.44
CA GLY A 199 16.13 -31.00 3.43
C GLY A 199 15.24 -30.47 4.53
N ASP A 200 14.13 -31.17 4.73
CA ASP A 200 13.09 -30.86 5.70
C ASP A 200 13.53 -31.19 7.13
N THR A 201 14.42 -30.35 7.66
CA THR A 201 14.93 -30.42 9.03
C THR A 201 14.98 -29.03 9.63
N GLU A 202 14.71 -28.93 10.94
CA GLU A 202 14.93 -27.71 11.70
C GLU A 202 16.41 -27.60 12.10
N VAL A 203 16.98 -26.41 11.90
CA VAL A 203 18.36 -26.08 12.20
C VAL A 203 18.37 -24.91 13.18
N SER A 204 19.02 -25.10 14.32
CA SER A 204 19.29 -24.01 15.25
C SER A 204 20.57 -23.26 14.87
N THR A 205 20.57 -21.94 15.03
CA THR A 205 21.78 -21.09 14.95
C THR A 205 22.86 -21.39 15.99
N ASP A 206 22.61 -22.29 16.95
CA ASP A 206 23.66 -22.86 17.81
C ASP A 206 24.42 -24.03 17.16
N ASN A 207 24.00 -24.51 15.99
CA ASN A 207 24.66 -25.60 15.30
C ASN A 207 26.09 -25.20 14.88
N PRO A 208 27.15 -25.88 15.37
CA PRO A 208 28.54 -25.53 15.07
C PRO A 208 28.90 -25.67 13.58
N ASN A 209 28.14 -26.46 12.81
CA ASN A 209 28.37 -26.68 11.39
C ASN A 209 27.94 -25.49 10.51
N LEU A 210 27.29 -24.47 11.09
CA LEU A 210 26.99 -23.21 10.42
C LEU A 210 28.22 -22.29 10.31
N LYS A 211 29.28 -22.58 11.06
CA LYS A 211 30.44 -21.71 11.16
C LYS A 211 31.18 -21.62 9.83
N GLY A 212 31.33 -20.40 9.33
CA GLY A 212 32.08 -20.11 8.11
C GLY A 212 31.31 -20.32 6.82
N LEU A 213 30.01 -20.65 6.89
CA LEU A 213 29.15 -20.76 5.71
C LEU A 213 28.74 -19.40 5.13
N GLY A 214 28.95 -18.30 5.86
CA GLY A 214 28.64 -16.95 5.36
C GLY A 214 27.14 -16.71 5.17
N ILE A 215 26.29 -17.37 5.95
CA ILE A 215 24.83 -17.24 5.88
C ILE A 215 24.41 -15.80 6.19
N THR A 216 23.48 -15.27 5.40
CA THR A 216 22.90 -13.93 5.53
C THR A 216 21.38 -13.97 5.39
N VAL A 217 20.71 -12.92 5.83
CA VAL A 217 19.29 -12.67 5.52
C VAL A 217 19.11 -12.44 4.02
N ALA A 218 18.28 -13.24 3.37
CA ALA A 218 17.93 -13.14 1.96
C ALA A 218 16.74 -12.19 1.73
N ASP A 219 15.76 -12.27 2.62
CA ASP A 219 14.57 -11.43 2.62
C ASP A 219 14.03 -11.23 4.03
N ILE A 220 13.21 -10.20 4.17
CA ILE A 220 12.45 -9.90 5.38
C ILE A 220 10.99 -9.79 4.96
N SER A 221 10.13 -10.56 5.62
CA SER A 221 8.67 -10.46 5.51
C SER A 221 8.13 -9.67 6.70
N VAL A 222 7.31 -8.68 6.42
CA VAL A 222 6.62 -7.84 7.41
C VAL A 222 5.14 -8.13 7.31
N TYR A 223 4.55 -8.58 8.41
CA TYR A 223 3.12 -8.84 8.51
C TYR A 223 2.45 -7.63 9.16
N LEU A 224 1.37 -7.14 8.59
CA LEU A 224 0.56 -6.07 9.18
C LEU A 224 -0.76 -6.66 9.66
N LEU A 225 -1.07 -6.44 10.93
CA LEU A 225 -2.29 -6.99 11.51
C LEU A 225 -3.48 -6.14 11.09
N ALA A 226 -4.45 -6.78 10.45
CA ALA A 226 -5.73 -6.15 10.21
C ALA A 226 -6.35 -5.70 11.55
N PRO A 227 -7.12 -4.60 11.57
CA PRO A 227 -7.95 -4.26 12.72
C PRO A 227 -8.78 -5.48 13.12
N GLU A 228 -8.86 -5.79 14.42
CA GLU A 228 -9.60 -6.97 14.88
C GLU A 228 -11.01 -6.97 14.25
N VAL A 229 -11.48 -8.14 13.79
CA VAL A 229 -12.86 -8.34 13.30
C VAL A 229 -13.63 -9.08 14.39
N SER A 230 -14.81 -8.58 14.77
CA SER A 230 -15.66 -9.20 15.78
C SER A 230 -16.20 -10.54 15.27
N GLU A 231 -16.62 -11.41 16.20
CA GLU A 231 -17.14 -12.76 15.88
C GLU A 231 -18.31 -12.75 14.88
N ASP A 232 -19.00 -11.61 14.70
CA ASP A 232 -20.13 -11.44 13.79
C ASP A 232 -19.72 -10.98 12.37
N GLY A 233 -18.41 -10.90 12.06
CA GLY A 233 -17.90 -10.46 10.76
C GLY A 233 -17.91 -8.94 10.55
N ILE A 234 -18.21 -8.20 11.61
CA ILE A 234 -18.14 -6.73 11.67
C ILE A 234 -16.73 -6.38 12.17
N PRO A 235 -15.96 -5.47 11.54
CA PRO A 235 -14.68 -5.01 12.11
C PRO A 235 -14.85 -4.64 13.60
N ALA A 236 -14.23 -5.40 14.52
CA ALA A 236 -14.25 -5.13 15.97
C ALA A 236 -13.50 -3.85 16.32
N GLN A 237 -12.53 -3.49 15.48
CA GLN A 237 -11.91 -2.18 15.49
C GLN A 237 -12.33 -1.42 14.23
N THR A 238 -13.02 -0.32 14.44
CA THR A 238 -13.42 0.60 13.39
C THR A 238 -12.18 1.06 12.62
N ASP A 239 -12.16 0.83 11.31
CA ASP A 239 -11.21 1.51 10.44
C ASP A 239 -11.51 3.02 10.45
N PHE A 240 -10.58 3.79 10.99
CA PHE A 240 -10.66 5.26 11.11
C PHE A 240 -9.84 5.99 10.03
N SER A 241 -9.37 5.28 9.01
CA SER A 241 -8.61 5.89 7.93
C SER A 241 -9.52 6.59 6.92
N ILE A 242 -9.08 7.76 6.48
CA ILE A 242 -9.73 8.54 5.42
C ILE A 242 -8.83 8.43 4.20
N VAL A 243 -9.36 7.90 3.10
CA VAL A 243 -8.66 7.78 1.82
C VAL A 243 -9.43 8.63 0.82
N PRO A 244 -9.12 9.93 0.73
CA PRO A 244 -9.99 10.87 0.05
C PRO A 244 -10.16 10.53 -1.44
N GLY A 245 -11.39 10.56 -1.92
CA GLY A 245 -11.76 10.13 -3.27
C GLY A 245 -11.94 8.62 -3.44
N TYR A 246 -11.61 7.80 -2.43
CA TYR A 246 -11.74 6.34 -2.48
C TYR A 246 -12.68 5.83 -1.39
N ARG A 247 -12.38 6.09 -0.12
CA ARG A 247 -13.14 5.57 1.03
C ARG A 247 -13.00 6.40 2.31
N PHE A 248 -13.97 6.22 3.21
CA PHE A 248 -14.02 6.79 4.55
C PHE A 248 -14.26 5.67 5.56
N GLY A 249 -13.20 5.25 6.26
CA GLY A 249 -13.19 4.00 7.01
C GLY A 249 -13.58 2.83 6.11
N ALA A 250 -14.55 2.03 6.56
CA ALA A 250 -15.11 0.92 5.79
C ALA A 250 -16.10 1.33 4.68
N MET A 251 -16.40 2.62 4.48
CA MET A 251 -17.40 3.08 3.50
C MET A 251 -16.74 3.55 2.20
N THR A 252 -17.34 3.21 1.06
CA THR A 252 -17.01 3.77 -0.26
C THR A 252 -18.14 4.69 -0.75
N ALA A 253 -17.99 5.31 -1.92
CA ALA A 253 -19.01 6.20 -2.49
C ALA A 253 -20.39 5.54 -2.75
N ILE A 254 -20.42 4.20 -2.84
CA ILE A 254 -21.63 3.42 -3.10
C ILE A 254 -22.33 2.94 -1.82
N VAL A 255 -21.86 3.36 -0.63
CA VAL A 255 -22.52 3.01 0.63
C VAL A 255 -23.97 3.48 0.61
N GLU A 256 -24.89 2.62 1.03
CA GLU A 256 -26.29 2.96 1.22
C GLU A 256 -26.58 3.21 2.71
N PRO A 257 -27.48 4.16 3.06
CA PRO A 257 -27.85 4.46 4.44
C PRO A 257 -28.22 3.24 5.31
N GLU A 258 -28.85 2.24 4.70
CA GLU A 258 -29.27 0.99 5.36
C GLU A 258 -28.12 0.08 5.78
N ASP A 259 -26.92 0.24 5.20
CA ASP A 259 -25.75 -0.57 5.51
C ASP A 259 -24.99 -0.04 6.73
N LEU A 260 -25.14 1.24 7.07
CA LEU A 260 -24.41 1.88 8.18
C LEU A 260 -24.51 1.11 9.51
N PRO A 261 -25.70 0.63 9.94
CA PRO A 261 -25.81 -0.14 11.19
C PRO A 261 -25.16 -1.53 11.12
N LEU A 262 -25.03 -2.12 9.93
CA LEU A 262 -24.31 -3.39 9.74
C LEU A 262 -22.81 -3.16 9.83
N VAL A 263 -22.32 -2.06 9.28
CA VAL A 263 -20.89 -1.71 9.26
C VAL A 263 -20.40 -1.23 10.64
N TYR A 264 -21.16 -0.36 11.30
CA TYR A 264 -20.72 0.32 12.52
C TYR A 264 -21.46 -0.11 13.79
N GLY A 265 -22.49 -0.95 13.67
CA GLY A 265 -23.34 -1.39 14.77
C GLY A 265 -24.49 -0.42 15.07
N GLU A 266 -25.69 -0.93 15.32
CA GLU A 266 -26.91 -0.13 15.55
C GLU A 266 -26.76 0.93 16.64
N GLY A 267 -25.97 0.66 17.70
CA GLY A 267 -25.74 1.60 18.80
C GLY A 267 -24.87 2.80 18.43
N ASN A 268 -24.19 2.76 17.30
CA ASN A 268 -23.26 3.79 16.84
C ASN A 268 -23.81 4.60 15.67
N VAL A 269 -25.08 4.43 15.29
CA VAL A 269 -25.70 5.12 14.15
C VAL A 269 -26.96 5.85 14.61
N GLU A 270 -26.97 7.17 14.47
CA GLU A 270 -28.11 8.02 14.83
C GLU A 270 -28.57 8.84 13.62
N PRO A 271 -29.84 8.74 13.16
CA PRO A 271 -30.34 9.61 12.09
C PRO A 271 -30.30 11.09 12.47
N MET A 272 -30.01 11.96 11.51
CA MET A 272 -30.02 13.41 11.68
C MET A 272 -30.40 14.14 10.38
N GLU A 273 -30.69 15.43 10.49
CA GLU A 273 -30.72 16.33 9.34
C GLU A 273 -29.31 16.90 9.14
N TYR A 274 -28.74 16.68 7.96
CA TYR A 274 -27.40 17.14 7.59
C TYR A 274 -27.48 18.46 6.83
N ASP A 275 -26.85 19.49 7.38
CA ASP A 275 -26.79 20.80 6.75
C ASP A 275 -25.64 20.86 5.75
N LEU A 276 -26.00 20.89 4.46
CA LEU A 276 -25.10 21.24 3.37
C LEU A 276 -24.83 22.75 3.35
N ASP A 277 -23.72 23.12 2.73
CA ASP A 277 -23.43 24.52 2.43
C ASP A 277 -24.56 25.16 1.60
N GLY A 278 -24.83 26.44 1.86
CA GLY A 278 -25.91 27.19 1.22
C GLY A 278 -27.31 27.00 1.86
N GLY A 279 -27.39 26.36 3.04
CA GLY A 279 -28.61 26.28 3.85
C GLY A 279 -29.63 25.25 3.36
N VAL A 280 -29.15 24.23 2.63
CA VAL A 280 -29.94 23.06 2.24
C VAL A 280 -29.70 21.96 3.28
N SER A 281 -30.77 21.37 3.81
CA SER A 281 -30.66 20.21 4.70
C SER A 281 -31.10 18.95 3.94
N VAL A 282 -30.32 17.88 4.08
CA VAL A 282 -30.61 16.54 3.53
C VAL A 282 -30.66 15.51 4.65
N PRO A 283 -31.32 14.36 4.46
CA PRO A 283 -31.22 13.25 5.39
C PRO A 283 -29.77 12.81 5.56
N GLY A 284 -29.40 12.53 6.80
CA GLY A 284 -28.05 12.09 7.14
C GLY A 284 -28.01 11.26 8.41
N PHE A 285 -26.79 10.93 8.82
CA PHE A 285 -26.54 10.10 9.98
C PHE A 285 -25.34 10.62 10.76
N ARG A 286 -25.36 10.41 12.07
CA ARG A 286 -24.21 10.58 12.94
C ARG A 286 -23.67 9.20 13.29
N LEU A 287 -22.41 8.96 12.97
CA LEU A 287 -21.66 7.83 13.47
C LEU A 287 -21.02 8.16 14.82
N PHE A 288 -20.96 7.17 15.71
CA PHE A 288 -20.38 7.27 17.07
C PHE A 288 -20.85 8.50 17.86
N PRO A 289 -22.18 8.71 17.98
CA PRO A 289 -22.74 9.93 18.55
C PRO A 289 -22.25 10.21 19.98
N GLY A 290 -21.84 11.45 20.25
CA GLY A 290 -21.37 11.91 21.55
C GLY A 290 -19.96 11.48 21.94
N THR A 291 -19.23 10.82 21.05
CA THR A 291 -17.81 10.43 21.26
C THR A 291 -16.86 11.40 20.56
N GLU A 292 -15.55 11.23 20.78
CA GLU A 292 -14.50 11.95 20.04
C GLU A 292 -14.42 11.48 18.57
N ASN A 293 -15.00 10.33 18.25
CA ASN A 293 -15.06 9.74 16.90
C ASN A 293 -16.35 10.07 16.14
N GLU A 294 -17.12 11.05 16.63
CA GLU A 294 -18.37 11.49 16.00
C GLU A 294 -18.13 12.01 14.57
N VAL A 295 -18.87 11.44 13.61
CA VAL A 295 -18.87 11.88 12.19
C VAL A 295 -20.29 12.13 11.76
N GLU A 296 -20.52 13.24 11.07
CA GLU A 296 -21.78 13.51 10.39
C GLU A 296 -21.65 13.08 8.92
N ILE A 297 -22.67 12.39 8.41
CA ILE A 297 -22.73 11.86 7.04
C ILE A 297 -23.97 12.43 6.36
N GLY A 298 -23.79 13.05 5.20
CA GLY A 298 -24.86 13.56 4.34
C GLY A 298 -24.97 12.73 3.06
N PHE A 299 -26.21 12.45 2.65
CA PHE A 299 -26.53 11.77 1.40
C PHE A 299 -27.25 12.75 0.45
N PRO A 300 -26.51 13.65 -0.23
CA PRO A 300 -27.10 14.52 -1.24
C PRO A 300 -27.69 13.70 -2.41
N ASP A 301 -28.86 14.10 -2.90
CA ASP A 301 -29.51 13.51 -4.07
C ASP A 301 -29.10 14.22 -5.38
N GLU A 302 -29.52 13.68 -6.54
CA GLU A 302 -29.24 14.27 -7.87
C GLU A 302 -29.77 15.71 -8.03
N ASP A 303 -30.73 16.15 -7.22
CA ASP A 303 -31.25 17.52 -7.20
C ASP A 303 -30.40 18.46 -6.29
N GLY A 304 -29.49 17.90 -5.50
CA GLY A 304 -28.46 18.58 -4.72
C GLY A 304 -27.22 18.92 -5.54
N TYR A 305 -26.41 19.85 -5.06
CA TYR A 305 -25.26 20.39 -5.80
C TYR A 305 -24.13 19.38 -6.08
N LEU A 306 -24.20 18.13 -5.56
CA LEU A 306 -23.14 17.11 -5.61
C LEU A 306 -23.73 15.69 -5.66
N GLU A 307 -23.26 14.84 -6.57
CA GLU A 307 -23.56 13.39 -6.59
C GLU A 307 -22.52 12.65 -5.74
N GLY A 308 -22.86 12.24 -4.51
CA GLY A 308 -21.91 11.56 -3.64
C GLY A 308 -22.37 11.38 -2.20
N VAL A 309 -21.42 11.06 -1.32
CA VAL A 309 -21.59 11.00 0.13
C VAL A 309 -20.61 11.96 0.79
N GLU A 310 -21.12 12.88 1.61
CA GLU A 310 -20.31 13.86 2.33
C GLU A 310 -20.10 13.44 3.78
N PHE A 311 -18.86 13.51 4.25
CA PHE A 311 -18.47 13.19 5.62
C PHE A 311 -17.91 14.43 6.28
N ARG A 312 -18.30 14.70 7.53
CA ARG A 312 -17.83 15.84 8.32
C ARG A 312 -17.37 15.40 9.70
N ILE A 313 -16.10 15.66 9.99
CA ILE A 313 -15.46 15.40 11.28
C ILE A 313 -15.14 16.76 11.91
N SER A 314 -15.60 16.99 13.14
CA SER A 314 -15.39 18.28 13.84
C SER A 314 -14.88 18.12 15.28
N LYS A 315 -14.85 16.91 15.82
CA LYS A 315 -14.35 16.64 17.17
C LYS A 315 -12.83 16.49 17.14
N LYS A 316 -12.17 17.12 18.11
CA LYS A 316 -10.75 16.90 18.39
C LYS A 316 -10.59 15.66 19.27
N GLY A 317 -9.43 15.02 19.16
CA GLY A 317 -9.07 13.85 19.99
C GLY A 317 -9.54 12.52 19.42
N GLY A 318 -10.31 12.53 18.33
CA GLY A 318 -10.75 11.33 17.65
C GLY A 318 -9.61 10.60 16.91
N ASP A 319 -9.95 9.39 16.48
CA ASP A 319 -9.08 8.45 15.78
C ASP A 319 -9.10 8.64 14.26
N TRP A 320 -10.09 9.37 13.72
CA TRP A 320 -10.19 9.68 12.29
C TRP A 320 -8.96 10.44 11.79
N HIS A 321 -8.29 9.86 10.80
CA HIS A 321 -7.05 10.41 10.25
C HIS A 321 -6.91 10.14 8.76
N LEU A 322 -6.19 11.01 8.06
CA LEU A 322 -5.86 10.81 6.65
C LEU A 322 -4.86 9.67 6.46
N ALA A 323 -5.20 8.68 5.65
CA ALA A 323 -4.39 7.50 5.38
C ALA A 323 -2.99 7.84 4.87
N GLY A 324 -2.00 7.07 5.31
CA GLY A 324 -0.59 7.32 5.01
C GLY A 324 0.00 8.56 5.71
N THR A 325 -0.75 9.18 6.62
CA THR A 325 -0.36 10.35 7.40
C THR A 325 -0.96 10.26 8.81
N ASP A 326 -0.65 11.22 9.67
CA ASP A 326 -1.30 11.37 10.98
C ASP A 326 -2.26 12.57 11.05
N ILE A 327 -2.65 13.17 9.90
CA ILE A 327 -3.47 14.40 9.93
C ILE A 327 -4.87 14.13 10.49
N ARG A 328 -5.25 14.91 11.51
CA ARG A 328 -6.57 14.88 12.18
C ARG A 328 -7.15 16.26 12.44
N VAL A 329 -8.41 16.29 12.85
CA VAL A 329 -9.02 17.49 13.44
C VAL A 329 -8.26 17.87 14.72
N GLY A 330 -7.75 19.10 14.76
CA GLY A 330 -6.95 19.65 15.85
C GLY A 330 -5.49 19.89 15.51
N ASP A 331 -4.99 19.28 14.42
CA ASP A 331 -3.60 19.43 14.02
C ASP A 331 -3.27 20.83 13.54
N ARG A 332 -1.99 21.20 13.63
CA ARG A 332 -1.52 22.52 13.20
C ARG A 332 -1.45 22.58 11.69
N LEU A 333 -1.82 23.72 11.11
CA LEU A 333 -1.71 23.93 9.67
C LEU A 333 -0.25 23.80 9.17
N ALA A 334 0.74 24.09 10.03
CA ALA A 334 2.14 23.82 9.72
C ALA A 334 2.46 22.33 9.50
N GLU A 335 1.80 21.43 10.24
CA GLU A 335 1.95 19.97 10.11
C GLU A 335 1.30 19.50 8.81
N VAL A 336 0.06 19.95 8.55
CA VAL A 336 -0.65 19.69 7.29
C VAL A 336 0.16 20.13 6.07
N ARG A 337 0.75 21.34 6.10
CA ARG A 337 1.61 21.83 5.01
C ARG A 337 2.83 20.92 4.79
N THR A 338 3.40 20.40 5.88
CA THR A 338 4.59 19.53 5.78
C THR A 338 4.23 18.23 5.06
N VAL A 339 3.10 17.63 5.40
CA VAL A 339 2.58 16.41 4.74
C VAL A 339 2.21 16.69 3.28
N ASN A 340 1.55 17.82 3.03
CA ASN A 340 1.17 18.21 1.67
C ASN A 340 2.38 18.50 0.76
N GLY A 341 3.53 18.88 1.34
CA GLY A 341 4.75 19.22 0.61
C GLY A 341 4.71 20.56 -0.12
N ALA A 342 3.59 21.28 -0.08
CA ALA A 342 3.38 22.59 -0.68
C ALA A 342 2.53 23.50 0.20
N PRO A 343 2.63 24.84 0.05
CA PRO A 343 1.77 25.79 0.75
C PRO A 343 0.30 25.62 0.34
N LEU A 344 -0.59 25.76 1.32
CA LEU A 344 -2.04 25.66 1.17
C LEU A 344 -2.63 27.05 0.92
N MET A 345 -3.73 27.14 0.20
CA MET A 345 -4.49 28.38 0.04
C MET A 345 -5.72 28.36 0.94
N ILE A 346 -5.86 29.39 1.76
CA ILE A 346 -6.93 29.53 2.75
C ILE A 346 -7.90 30.62 2.28
N TYR A 347 -9.17 30.29 2.19
CA TYR A 347 -10.22 31.23 1.78
C TYR A 347 -10.65 32.16 2.92
N SER A 348 -11.03 33.39 2.54
CA SER A 348 -11.36 34.45 3.47
C SER A 348 -12.59 34.19 4.32
N HIS A 349 -12.52 34.58 5.60
CA HIS A 349 -13.57 34.43 6.61
C HIS A 349 -14.84 35.30 6.38
N ASN A 350 -14.93 36.02 5.27
CA ASN A 350 -15.99 37.00 5.01
C ASN A 350 -17.12 36.47 4.11
N TYR A 351 -17.17 35.16 3.81
CA TYR A 351 -18.15 34.49 2.96
C TYR A 351 -18.57 33.13 3.56
N GLU A 352 -19.64 32.52 3.03
CA GLU A 352 -19.88 31.07 3.20
C GLU A 352 -18.65 30.30 2.67
N GLY A 353 -18.17 29.26 3.38
CA GLY A 353 -16.86 28.62 3.12
C GLY A 353 -15.65 29.31 3.80
N ALA A 354 -15.89 29.98 4.92
CA ALA A 354 -14.90 30.76 5.66
C ALA A 354 -13.81 29.91 6.32
N GLY A 355 -12.54 30.15 5.99
CA GLY A 355 -11.42 29.40 6.58
C GLY A 355 -11.18 28.04 5.93
N SER A 356 -11.88 27.75 4.84
CA SER A 356 -11.72 26.52 4.10
C SER A 356 -10.41 26.50 3.31
N VAL A 357 -9.73 25.36 3.34
CA VAL A 357 -8.62 24.99 2.46
C VAL A 357 -9.19 24.06 1.40
N ASN A 358 -9.27 24.55 0.17
CA ASN A 358 -9.76 23.79 -1.00
C ASN A 358 -8.73 23.76 -2.15
N SER A 359 -7.60 24.46 -1.99
CA SER A 359 -6.45 24.38 -2.90
C SER A 359 -5.19 24.11 -2.10
N TRP A 360 -4.47 23.08 -2.54
CA TRP A 360 -3.34 22.48 -1.85
C TRP A 360 -2.02 22.90 -2.50
N GLY A 361 -2.03 23.93 -3.35
CA GLY A 361 -0.84 24.50 -3.98
C GLY A 361 -0.06 23.52 -4.87
N GLY A 362 -0.73 22.50 -5.43
CA GLY A 362 -0.10 21.43 -6.20
C GLY A 362 0.65 20.39 -5.35
N GLY A 363 0.38 20.36 -4.04
CA GLY A 363 0.90 19.35 -3.13
C GLY A 363 0.20 18.00 -3.27
N SER A 364 0.62 17.04 -2.45
CA SER A 364 0.14 15.65 -2.49
C SER A 364 -1.37 15.53 -2.23
N LEU A 365 -1.98 16.51 -1.57
CA LEU A 365 -3.41 16.50 -1.24
C LEU A 365 -4.29 17.21 -2.28
N GLU A 366 -3.74 17.77 -3.37
CA GLU A 366 -4.52 18.57 -4.34
C GLU A 366 -5.71 17.82 -4.96
N LYS A 367 -5.62 16.50 -5.11
CA LYS A 367 -6.61 15.68 -5.83
C LYS A 367 -7.59 14.93 -4.93
N THR A 368 -7.70 15.34 -3.67
CA THR A 368 -8.35 14.52 -2.64
C THR A 368 -9.85 14.76 -2.47
N ASN A 369 -10.46 15.74 -3.15
CA ASN A 369 -11.85 16.16 -2.88
C ASN A 369 -12.13 16.31 -1.36
N MET A 370 -11.13 16.83 -0.64
CA MET A 370 -11.12 17.02 0.79
C MET A 370 -10.99 18.52 1.09
N PHE A 371 -11.68 18.96 2.14
CA PHE A 371 -11.74 20.35 2.55
C PHE A 371 -11.47 20.46 4.05
N PHE A 372 -10.60 21.39 4.45
CA PHE A 372 -10.37 21.68 5.86
C PHE A 372 -10.90 23.06 6.21
N ASP A 373 -11.72 23.16 7.24
CA ASP A 373 -11.91 24.46 7.89
C ASP A 373 -10.85 24.64 8.97
N ILE A 374 -10.30 25.85 9.07
CA ILE A 374 -9.28 26.18 10.07
C ILE A 374 -9.83 27.12 11.13
N ASN A 375 -9.42 26.91 12.38
CA ASN A 375 -9.67 27.84 13.47
C ASN A 375 -8.52 28.84 13.58
N THR A 376 -8.77 30.08 13.17
CA THR A 376 -7.80 31.19 13.23
C THR A 376 -7.69 31.85 14.60
N ALA A 377 -8.44 31.38 15.61
CA ALA A 377 -8.50 31.96 16.95
C ALA A 377 -8.80 33.49 16.93
N GLY A 378 -9.64 33.93 16.00
CA GLY A 378 -10.04 35.33 15.84
C GLY A 378 -8.99 36.24 15.20
N LYS A 379 -7.96 35.67 14.55
CA LYS A 379 -7.00 36.42 13.75
C LYS A 379 -7.58 36.71 12.36
N THR A 380 -7.33 37.91 11.87
CA THR A 380 -7.65 38.30 10.49
C THR A 380 -6.37 38.34 9.67
N TYR A 381 -6.46 37.83 8.44
CA TYR A 381 -5.38 37.88 7.47
C TYR A 381 -5.66 38.93 6.39
N THR A 382 -4.60 39.34 5.70
CA THR A 382 -4.73 40.10 4.45
C THR A 382 -4.82 39.10 3.32
N TYR A 383 -5.91 39.17 2.57
CA TYR A 383 -6.19 38.28 1.45
C TYR A 383 -5.80 38.95 0.12
N ASN A 384 -5.52 38.14 -0.90
CA ASN A 384 -5.30 38.60 -2.26
C ASN A 384 -6.64 39.03 -2.92
N ASP A 385 -6.59 39.42 -4.19
CA ASP A 385 -7.78 39.82 -4.95
C ASP A 385 -8.80 38.68 -5.13
N ASP A 386 -8.34 37.42 -5.02
CA ASP A 386 -9.15 36.20 -5.07
C ASP A 386 -9.67 35.78 -3.68
N MET A 387 -9.48 36.62 -2.66
CA MET A 387 -9.88 36.37 -1.27
C MET A 387 -9.19 35.17 -0.61
N GLU A 388 -7.96 34.85 -1.04
CA GLU A 388 -7.14 33.78 -0.50
C GLU A 388 -5.91 34.31 0.25
N VAL A 389 -5.40 33.53 1.19
CA VAL A 389 -4.09 33.74 1.82
C VAL A 389 -3.32 32.43 1.86
N SER A 390 -2.06 32.47 1.45
CA SER A 390 -1.19 31.29 1.52
C SER A 390 -0.84 30.94 2.97
N SER A 391 -0.77 29.65 3.29
CA SER A 391 -0.24 29.13 4.56
C SER A 391 1.22 29.55 4.82
N ASP A 392 1.93 30.00 3.78
CA ASP A 392 3.29 30.53 3.86
C ASP A 392 3.37 32.03 4.10
N ALA A 393 2.24 32.72 4.21
CA ALA A 393 2.22 34.08 4.70
C ALA A 393 2.74 34.13 6.16
N GLU A 394 3.61 35.08 6.46
CA GLU A 394 4.21 35.25 7.80
C GLU A 394 3.15 35.38 8.90
N ALA A 395 2.02 36.03 8.60
CA ALA A 395 0.91 36.16 9.54
C ALA A 395 0.27 34.80 9.88
N VAL A 396 0.12 33.91 8.88
CA VAL A 396 -0.46 32.57 9.05
C VAL A 396 0.50 31.67 9.82
N LYS A 397 1.79 31.62 9.42
CA LYS A 397 2.82 30.88 10.17
C LYS A 397 2.92 31.31 11.63
N LYS A 398 2.78 32.62 11.90
CA LYS A 398 2.86 33.15 13.26
C LYS A 398 1.64 32.78 14.11
N SER A 399 0.45 32.68 13.53
CA SER A 399 -0.76 32.27 14.23
C SER A 399 -0.92 30.76 14.35
N ASP A 400 -0.34 30.01 13.40
CA ASP A 400 -0.40 28.56 13.27
C ASP A 400 -1.79 27.97 13.58
N PRO A 401 -2.79 28.29 12.74
CA PRO A 401 -4.17 27.87 12.97
C PRO A 401 -4.29 26.36 12.99
N GLU A 402 -5.32 25.86 13.67
CA GLU A 402 -5.58 24.42 13.79
C GLU A 402 -6.67 24.00 12.81
N VAL A 403 -6.61 22.76 12.32
CA VAL A 403 -7.73 22.12 11.61
C VAL A 403 -8.91 22.04 12.57
N ALA A 404 -10.01 22.70 12.22
CA ALA A 404 -11.23 22.75 13.00
C ALA A 404 -12.23 21.67 12.55
N MET A 405 -12.20 21.36 11.25
CA MET A 405 -13.09 20.40 10.63
C MET A 405 -12.39 19.78 9.42
N ILE A 406 -12.68 18.51 9.18
CA ILE A 406 -12.34 17.82 7.94
C ILE A 406 -13.65 17.44 7.27
N MET A 407 -13.80 17.85 6.02
CA MET A 407 -14.89 17.44 5.14
C MET A 407 -14.33 16.61 3.99
N VAL A 408 -15.01 15.52 3.67
CA VAL A 408 -14.61 14.58 2.62
C VAL A 408 -15.82 14.30 1.74
N LEU A 409 -15.64 14.42 0.44
CA LEU A 409 -16.65 14.01 -0.53
C LEU A 409 -16.19 12.74 -1.24
N LEU A 410 -17.01 11.69 -1.19
CA LEU A 410 -16.87 10.52 -2.05
C LEU A 410 -17.88 10.63 -3.19
N GLU A 411 -17.39 10.87 -4.40
CA GLU A 411 -18.20 10.99 -5.62
C GLU A 411 -18.59 9.60 -6.14
N ARG A 412 -19.83 9.46 -6.65
CA ARG A 412 -20.37 8.18 -7.14
C ARG A 412 -19.93 7.80 -8.55
#